data_AF-A0A6S6SVP7-F1
#
_entry.id   AF-A0A6S6SVP7-F1
#
_cell.length_a   1.000
_cell.length_b   1.000
_cell.length_c   1.000
_cell.angle_alpha   90.00
_cell.angle_beta   90.00
_cell.angle_gamma   90.00
#
_symmetry.space_group_name_H-M   'P 1'
#
loop_
_entity.id
_entity.type
_entity.pdbx_description
1 polymer ?
#
loop_
_entity_poly.entity_id
_entity_poly.type
_entity_poly.pdbx_seq_one_letter_code
_entity_poly.pdbx_strand_id
1 'polypeptide(L)'
;QTAPELQIQTDQALIEMNNKLVRMIHDGEVNKIQILNNETLDTLAGRKHFWGSELMMIDFDQELRVYEQAMDGDNNGDFANMTTTDPTTGLRHKSRAIDALLEHLNQKLLGGTMPDEHRAALKHYLLDGQRAAWNNNYKEAWSNIKDAVRFITISNAFMVQK
;
A
#
# COMPACT_ATOMS: atom_id res chain seq x y z
N GLN A 1 -16.55 -18.14 24.65
CA GLN A 1 -16.60 -16.67 24.80
C GLN A 1 -15.34 -16.25 25.54
N THR A 2 -14.49 -15.45 24.91
CA THR A 2 -13.35 -14.79 25.55
C THR A 2 -13.86 -13.76 26.55
N ALA A 3 -13.18 -13.59 27.67
CA ALA A 3 -13.56 -12.57 28.66
C ALA A 3 -13.50 -11.17 28.00
N PRO A 4 -14.48 -10.28 28.26
CA PRO A 4 -14.53 -8.94 27.66
C PRO A 4 -13.22 -8.14 27.84
N GLU A 5 -12.54 -8.33 28.96
CA GLU A 5 -11.26 -7.69 29.27
C GLU A 5 -10.12 -8.16 28.36
N LEU A 6 -10.09 -9.46 28.03
CA LEU A 6 -9.11 -10.01 27.07
C LEU A 6 -9.39 -9.52 25.65
N GLN A 7 -10.67 -9.30 25.32
CA GLN A 7 -11.06 -8.73 24.02
C GLN A 7 -10.60 -7.27 23.89
N ILE A 8 -10.80 -6.44 24.92
CA ILE A 8 -10.33 -5.04 24.95
C ILE A 8 -8.79 -4.97 24.84
N GLN A 9 -8.06 -5.83 25.55
CA GLN A 9 -6.60 -5.89 25.45
C GLN A 9 -6.13 -6.31 24.05
N THR A 10 -6.83 -7.26 23.44
CA THR A 10 -6.53 -7.71 22.07
C THR A 10 -6.78 -6.59 21.06
N ASP A 11 -7.91 -5.88 21.17
CA ASP A 11 -8.26 -4.77 20.28
C ASP A 11 -7.24 -3.64 20.36
N GLN A 12 -6.81 -3.28 21.58
CA GLN A 12 -5.78 -2.27 21.78
C GLN A 12 -4.43 -2.71 21.17
N ALA A 13 -4.01 -3.96 21.38
CA ALA A 13 -2.78 -4.48 20.80
C ALA A 13 -2.81 -4.46 19.26
N LEU A 14 -3.95 -4.80 18.64
CA LEU A 14 -4.13 -4.73 17.20
C LEU A 14 -4.05 -3.30 16.67
N ILE A 15 -4.66 -2.33 17.37
CA ILE A 15 -4.57 -0.91 17.01
C ILE A 15 -3.13 -0.40 17.10
N GLU A 16 -2.41 -0.74 18.18
CA GLU A 16 -1.01 -0.35 18.37
C GLU A 16 -0.11 -0.95 17.29
N MET A 17 -0.29 -2.23 16.95
CA MET A 17 0.45 -2.90 15.87
C MET A 17 0.17 -2.24 14.52
N ASN A 18 -1.09 -1.98 14.21
CA ASN A 18 -1.49 -1.27 13.00
C ASN A 18 -0.84 0.13 12.92
N ASN A 19 -0.87 0.90 14.02
CA ASN A 19 -0.26 2.23 14.07
C ASN A 19 1.28 2.18 13.95
N LYS A 20 1.90 1.11 14.43
CA LYS A 20 3.33 0.87 14.28
C LYS A 20 3.68 0.59 12.82
N LEU A 21 2.95 -0.31 12.15
CA LEU A 21 3.15 -0.64 10.74
C LEU A 21 2.90 0.55 9.82
N VAL A 22 1.85 1.35 10.07
CA VAL A 22 1.60 2.59 9.34
C VAL A 22 2.83 3.50 9.37
N ARG A 23 3.42 3.69 10.55
CA ARG A 23 4.60 4.54 10.72
C ARG A 23 5.82 3.94 10.05
N MET A 24 6.07 2.63 10.24
CA MET A 24 7.18 1.93 9.60
C MET A 24 7.16 2.06 8.07
N ILE A 25 6.01 1.79 7.44
CA ILE A 25 5.89 1.89 5.99
C ILE A 25 5.99 3.36 5.57
N HIS A 26 5.31 4.27 6.25
CA HIS A 26 5.36 5.68 5.89
C HIS A 26 6.78 6.29 5.99
N ASP A 27 7.57 5.92 7.00
CA ASP A 27 8.88 6.52 7.27
C ASP A 27 10.04 5.73 6.66
N GLY A 28 9.85 4.45 6.35
CA GLY A 28 10.86 3.55 5.82
C GLY A 28 10.74 3.24 4.33
N GLU A 29 9.70 3.72 3.66
CA GLU A 29 9.51 3.47 2.23
C GLU A 29 10.40 4.38 1.38
N VAL A 30 11.26 3.75 0.58
CA VAL A 30 12.38 4.36 -0.14
C VAL A 30 11.91 5.31 -1.23
N ASN A 31 10.91 4.93 -2.01
CA ASN A 31 10.42 5.72 -3.12
C ASN A 31 9.83 7.06 -2.66
N LYS A 32 9.11 7.10 -1.55
CA LYS A 32 8.60 8.32 -0.92
C LYS A 32 9.76 9.21 -0.48
N ILE A 33 10.79 8.64 0.14
CA ILE A 33 11.94 9.40 0.61
C ILE A 33 12.66 10.05 -0.59
N GLN A 34 12.90 9.29 -1.65
CA GLN A 34 13.64 9.79 -2.81
C GLN A 34 12.80 10.72 -3.69
N ILE A 35 11.54 10.39 -3.97
CA ILE A 35 10.73 11.06 -4.99
C ILE A 35 9.80 12.11 -4.37
N LEU A 36 9.17 11.81 -3.24
CA LEU A 36 8.23 12.74 -2.60
C LEU A 36 8.89 13.71 -1.62
N ASN A 37 9.91 13.25 -0.87
CA ASN A 37 10.67 14.11 0.05
C ASN A 37 11.90 14.74 -0.61
N ASN A 38 12.29 14.29 -1.81
CA ASN A 38 13.51 14.74 -2.51
C ASN A 38 14.79 14.58 -1.64
N GLU A 39 14.87 13.49 -0.90
CA GLU A 39 16.00 13.17 -0.02
C GLU A 39 16.87 12.06 -0.61
N THR A 40 18.18 12.12 -0.35
CA THR A 40 19.11 11.06 -0.79
C THR A 40 19.13 9.89 0.19
N LEU A 41 19.46 8.69 -0.31
CA LEU A 41 19.67 7.51 0.53
C LEU A 41 20.81 7.71 1.55
N ASP A 42 21.82 8.51 1.22
CA ASP A 42 22.90 8.86 2.14
C ASP A 42 22.38 9.67 3.34
N THR A 43 21.47 10.61 3.09
CA THR A 43 20.84 11.42 4.13
C THR A 43 19.90 10.58 5.00
N LEU A 44 19.28 9.55 4.43
CA LEU A 44 18.51 8.55 5.17
C LEU A 44 19.43 7.68 6.03
N ALA A 45 20.50 7.12 5.45
CA ALA A 45 21.45 6.26 6.14
C ALA A 45 22.12 6.99 7.33
N GLY A 46 22.44 8.28 7.17
CA GLY A 46 22.98 9.11 8.24
C GLY A 46 22.03 9.35 9.43
N ARG A 47 20.72 9.18 9.24
CA ARG A 47 19.70 9.28 10.30
C ARG A 47 19.38 7.94 10.98
N LYS A 48 19.83 6.82 10.41
CA LYS A 48 19.58 5.49 10.98
C LYS A 48 20.58 5.24 12.11
N HIS A 49 20.08 5.04 13.33
CA HIS A 49 20.89 4.62 14.46
C HIS A 49 20.88 3.09 14.58
N PHE A 50 22.06 2.47 14.44
CA PHE A 50 22.23 1.01 14.52
C PHE A 50 21.81 0.39 15.87
N TRP A 51 21.64 1.21 16.90
CA TRP A 51 21.24 0.79 18.23
C TRP A 51 19.81 1.26 18.50
N GLY A 52 18.86 0.32 18.48
CA GLY A 52 17.49 0.52 18.96
C GLY A 52 16.47 1.09 17.97
N SER A 53 16.83 1.34 16.70
CA SER A 53 15.87 1.74 15.66
C SER A 53 15.61 0.61 14.66
N GLU A 54 14.36 0.49 14.22
CA GLU A 54 13.99 -0.47 13.18
C GLU A 54 14.60 -0.02 11.84
N LEU A 55 15.63 -0.75 11.40
CA LEU A 55 16.36 -0.52 10.14
C LEU A 55 15.56 -0.95 8.90
N MET A 56 14.25 -1.13 9.03
CA MET A 56 13.42 -1.57 7.91
C MET A 56 13.41 -0.51 6.80
N MET A 57 13.65 -1.00 5.59
CA MET A 57 13.49 -0.27 4.34
C MET A 57 12.50 -1.07 3.49
N ILE A 58 11.49 -0.38 2.99
CA ILE A 58 10.46 -0.95 2.12
C ILE A 58 10.63 -0.28 0.77
N ASP A 59 10.51 -1.06 -0.29
CA ASP A 59 10.65 -0.61 -1.67
C ASP A 59 9.40 -1.04 -2.43
N PHE A 60 8.74 -0.07 -3.08
CA PHE A 60 7.55 -0.27 -3.87
C PHE A 60 7.79 -0.11 -5.37
N ASP A 61 9.05 -0.12 -5.82
CA ASP A 61 9.44 -0.05 -7.22
C ASP A 61 8.64 -0.99 -8.13
N GLN A 62 8.48 -2.24 -7.71
CA GLN A 62 7.76 -3.23 -8.50
C GLN A 62 6.26 -2.95 -8.50
N GLU A 63 5.69 -2.64 -7.33
CA GLU A 63 4.28 -2.32 -7.17
C GLU A 63 3.90 -1.06 -7.96
N LEU A 64 4.75 -0.03 -7.97
CA LEU A 64 4.59 1.19 -8.76
C LEU A 64 4.57 0.89 -10.26
N ARG A 65 5.53 0.08 -10.75
CA ARG A 65 5.56 -0.37 -12.15
C ARG A 65 4.32 -1.16 -12.54
N VAL A 66 3.90 -2.12 -11.73
CA VAL A 66 2.66 -2.90 -11.97
C VAL A 66 1.44 -1.97 -12.05
N TYR A 67 1.38 -1.00 -11.14
CA TYR A 67 0.28 -0.06 -11.05
C TYR A 67 0.22 0.87 -12.28
N GLU A 68 1.36 1.46 -12.67
CA GLU A 68 1.47 2.35 -13.83
C GLU A 68 1.24 1.62 -15.14
N GLN A 69 1.88 0.46 -15.34
CA GLN A 69 1.72 -0.35 -16.55
C GLN A 69 0.27 -0.74 -16.82
N ALA A 70 -0.51 -0.98 -15.77
CA ALA A 70 -1.94 -1.30 -15.87
C ALA A 70 -2.83 -0.04 -16.05
N MET A 71 -2.35 1.13 -15.63
CA MET A 71 -3.07 2.39 -15.75
C MET A 71 -2.87 3.05 -17.12
N ASP A 72 -1.61 3.19 -17.50
CA ASP A 72 -1.12 4.07 -18.56
C ASP A 72 -0.51 3.28 -19.72
N GLY A 73 -0.07 2.04 -19.45
CA GLY A 73 0.58 1.20 -20.45
C GLY A 73 2.08 1.42 -20.57
N ASP A 74 2.68 2.23 -19.69
CA ASP A 74 4.12 2.49 -19.60
C ASP A 74 4.62 2.44 -18.14
N ASN A 75 5.84 2.92 -17.87
CA ASN A 75 6.48 2.92 -16.55
C ASN A 75 7.36 4.17 -16.35
N ASN A 76 6.85 5.35 -16.71
CA ASN A 76 7.63 6.58 -16.74
C ASN A 76 7.60 7.37 -15.40
N GLY A 77 6.73 6.96 -14.47
CA GLY A 77 6.51 7.54 -13.15
C GLY A 77 5.50 8.69 -13.07
N ASP A 78 4.78 9.04 -14.14
CA ASP A 78 3.88 10.20 -14.20
C ASP A 78 2.43 9.90 -13.75
N PHE A 79 2.01 8.63 -13.86
CA PHE A 79 0.66 8.17 -13.56
C PHE A 79 -0.42 9.03 -14.24
N ALA A 80 -0.24 9.36 -15.52
CA ALA A 80 -1.00 10.37 -16.26
C ALA A 80 -2.53 10.16 -16.20
N ASN A 81 -3.02 8.92 -16.21
CA ASN A 81 -4.46 8.62 -16.21
C ASN A 81 -5.08 8.41 -14.82
N MET A 82 -4.43 8.85 -13.74
CA MET A 82 -4.92 8.66 -12.35
C MET A 82 -6.38 9.07 -12.14
N THR A 83 -6.79 10.20 -12.75
CA THR A 83 -8.14 10.78 -12.58
C THR A 83 -9.04 10.59 -13.79
N THR A 84 -8.55 9.93 -14.84
CA THR A 84 -9.27 9.80 -16.11
C THR A 84 -10.07 8.51 -16.19
N THR A 85 -11.01 8.49 -17.13
CA THR A 85 -11.87 7.35 -17.43
C THR A 85 -11.60 6.89 -18.85
N ASP A 86 -11.53 5.57 -19.03
CA ASP A 86 -11.34 4.96 -20.34
C ASP A 86 -12.58 5.24 -21.20
N PRO A 87 -12.43 5.90 -22.37
CA PRO A 87 -13.56 6.30 -23.20
C PRO A 87 -14.29 5.12 -23.85
N THR A 88 -13.66 3.95 -23.93
CA THR A 88 -14.23 2.74 -24.53
C THR A 88 -15.05 1.95 -23.52
N THR A 89 -14.58 1.87 -22.27
CA THR A 89 -15.22 1.04 -21.23
C THR A 89 -16.04 1.83 -20.22
N GLY A 90 -15.82 3.15 -20.11
CA GLY A 90 -16.42 4.00 -19.08
C GLY A 90 -15.87 3.76 -17.67
N LEU A 91 -14.81 2.95 -17.53
CA LEU A 91 -14.18 2.64 -16.24
C LEU A 91 -12.99 3.55 -15.96
N ARG A 92 -12.82 3.95 -14.70
CA ARG A 92 -11.64 4.71 -14.24
C ARG A 92 -10.37 3.91 -14.52
N HIS A 93 -9.34 4.51 -15.13
CA HIS A 93 -8.05 3.84 -15.38
C HIS A 93 -7.43 3.31 -14.07
N LYS A 94 -7.52 4.11 -13.00
CA LYS A 94 -7.18 3.74 -11.63
C LYS A 94 -7.79 2.41 -11.16
N SER A 95 -9.01 2.08 -11.59
CA SER A 95 -9.62 0.80 -11.21
C SER A 95 -8.82 -0.39 -11.75
N ARG A 96 -8.28 -0.31 -12.97
CA ARG A 96 -7.45 -1.37 -13.57
C ARG A 96 -6.11 -1.50 -12.86
N ALA A 97 -5.51 -0.36 -12.52
CA ALA A 97 -4.27 -0.31 -11.75
C ALA A 97 -4.42 -0.99 -10.38
N ILE A 98 -5.52 -0.70 -9.67
CA ILE A 98 -5.84 -1.36 -8.40
C ILE A 98 -6.05 -2.87 -8.61
N ASP A 99 -6.77 -3.29 -9.65
CA ASP A 99 -6.95 -4.73 -9.92
C ASP A 99 -5.63 -5.46 -10.15
N ALA A 100 -4.72 -4.86 -10.91
CA ALA A 100 -3.39 -5.40 -11.20
C ALA A 100 -2.51 -5.44 -9.94
N LEU A 101 -2.54 -4.38 -9.14
CA LEU A 101 -1.84 -4.32 -7.86
C LEU A 101 -2.32 -5.41 -6.90
N LEU A 102 -3.65 -5.56 -6.75
CA LEU A 102 -4.21 -6.57 -5.86
C LEU A 102 -3.91 -7.98 -6.34
N GLU A 103 -3.90 -8.24 -7.65
CA GLU A 103 -3.45 -9.53 -8.18
C GLU A 103 -1.97 -9.77 -7.88
N HIS A 104 -1.12 -8.78 -8.12
CA HIS A 104 0.31 -8.88 -7.84
C HIS A 104 0.58 -9.19 -6.37
N LEU A 105 -0.05 -8.45 -5.45
CA LEU A 105 0.10 -8.65 -4.02
C LEU A 105 -0.54 -9.97 -3.54
N ASN A 106 -1.64 -10.41 -4.15
CA ASN A 106 -2.22 -11.72 -3.88
C ASN A 106 -1.20 -12.85 -4.17
N GLN A 107 -0.55 -12.81 -5.33
CA GLN A 107 0.48 -13.79 -5.67
C GLN A 107 1.70 -13.66 -4.74
N LYS A 108 2.19 -12.44 -4.54
CA LYS A 108 3.44 -12.16 -3.82
C LYS A 108 3.35 -12.43 -2.31
N LEU A 109 2.25 -12.04 -1.66
CA LEU A 109 2.11 -12.10 -0.20
C LEU A 109 1.24 -13.26 0.28
N LEU A 110 0.29 -13.70 -0.56
CA LEU A 110 -0.74 -14.67 -0.15
C LEU A 110 -0.68 -15.98 -0.96
N GLY A 111 0.24 -16.11 -1.91
CA GLY A 111 0.34 -17.31 -2.76
C GLY A 111 -0.92 -17.57 -3.59
N GLY A 112 -1.66 -16.51 -3.95
CA GLY A 112 -2.85 -16.60 -4.79
C GLY A 112 -4.15 -16.90 -4.04
N THR A 113 -4.15 -16.93 -2.69
CA THR A 113 -5.31 -17.37 -1.91
C THR A 113 -6.18 -16.24 -1.34
N MET A 114 -6.08 -15.01 -1.86
CA MET A 114 -6.95 -13.91 -1.44
C MET A 114 -8.42 -14.22 -1.77
N PRO A 115 -9.34 -14.21 -0.78
CA PRO A 115 -10.76 -14.38 -1.05
C PRO A 115 -11.33 -13.23 -1.89
N ASP A 116 -12.24 -13.55 -2.81
CA ASP A 116 -12.87 -12.56 -3.71
C ASP A 116 -13.57 -11.43 -2.96
N GLU A 117 -14.25 -11.75 -1.86
CA GLU A 117 -14.91 -10.76 -1.01
C GLU A 117 -13.90 -9.76 -0.42
N HIS A 118 -12.75 -10.26 0.02
CA HIS A 118 -11.68 -9.42 0.56
C HIS A 118 -11.07 -8.53 -0.53
N ARG A 119 -10.81 -9.10 -1.72
CA ARG A 119 -10.31 -8.37 -2.88
C ARG A 119 -11.27 -7.25 -3.29
N ALA A 120 -12.57 -7.54 -3.36
CA ALA A 120 -13.60 -6.57 -3.72
C ALA A 120 -13.70 -5.43 -2.70
N ALA A 121 -13.70 -5.75 -1.39
CA ALA A 121 -13.74 -4.75 -0.33
C ALA A 121 -12.50 -3.84 -0.36
N LEU A 122 -11.30 -4.41 -0.53
CA LEU A 122 -10.07 -3.66 -0.59
C LEU A 122 -10.02 -2.77 -1.85
N LYS A 123 -10.46 -3.29 -3.01
CA LYS A 123 -10.59 -2.49 -4.23
C LYS A 123 -11.49 -1.27 -4.04
N HIS A 124 -12.68 -1.49 -3.46
CA HIS A 124 -13.61 -0.39 -3.18
C HIS A 124 -12.98 0.66 -2.28
N TYR A 125 -12.29 0.24 -1.21
CA TYR A 125 -11.55 1.15 -0.33
C TYR A 125 -10.49 1.97 -1.08
N LEU A 126 -9.64 1.33 -1.89
CA LEU A 126 -8.56 2.01 -2.61
C LEU A 126 -9.08 2.95 -3.70
N LEU A 127 -10.22 2.60 -4.31
CA LEU A 127 -10.81 3.39 -5.38
C LEU A 127 -11.48 4.67 -4.85
N ASP A 128 -12.22 4.56 -3.74
CA ASP A 128 -13.11 5.63 -3.24
C ASP A 128 -12.71 6.22 -1.87
N GLY A 129 -11.83 5.54 -1.12
CA GLY A 129 -11.39 5.95 0.22
C GLY A 129 -10.41 7.13 0.22
N GLN A 130 -9.70 7.36 -0.88
CA GLN A 130 -8.79 8.50 -1.02
C GLN A 130 -9.56 9.71 -1.59
N ARG A 131 -10.21 10.45 -0.70
CA ARG A 131 -11.08 11.61 -1.02
C ARG A 131 -10.34 12.91 -1.38
N ALA A 132 -9.02 12.92 -1.44
CA ALA A 132 -8.28 14.08 -1.88
C ALA A 132 -7.71 13.76 -3.27
N ALA A 133 -8.15 14.51 -4.28
CA ALA A 133 -7.34 14.70 -5.48
C ALA A 133 -5.98 15.19 -4.98
N TRP A 134 -5.03 14.27 -4.87
CA TRP A 134 -3.67 14.67 -4.64
C TRP A 134 -3.29 15.46 -5.88
N ASN A 135 -2.81 16.69 -5.73
CA ASN A 135 -2.26 17.47 -6.86
C ASN A 135 -0.99 16.81 -7.44
N ASN A 136 -0.74 15.54 -7.12
CA ASN A 136 0.42 14.75 -7.44
C ASN A 136 -0.04 13.28 -7.59
N ASN A 137 -0.09 12.81 -8.84
CA ASN A 137 -0.54 11.46 -9.18
C ASN A 137 0.37 10.40 -8.57
N TYR A 138 1.69 10.62 -8.57
CA TYR A 138 2.65 9.73 -7.94
C TYR A 138 2.32 9.49 -6.46
N LYS A 139 1.99 10.56 -5.73
CA LYS A 139 1.63 10.47 -4.32
C LYS A 139 0.36 9.65 -4.10
N GLU A 140 -0.63 9.78 -4.98
CA GLU A 140 -1.84 8.97 -4.93
C GLU A 140 -1.55 7.49 -5.20
N ALA A 141 -0.75 7.18 -6.23
CA ALA A 141 -0.33 5.82 -6.55
C ALA A 141 0.40 5.18 -5.37
N TRP A 142 1.41 5.86 -4.84
CA TRP A 142 2.15 5.44 -3.65
C TRP A 142 1.23 5.19 -2.45
N SER A 143 0.28 6.09 -2.20
CA SER A 143 -0.64 6.00 -1.08
C SER A 143 -1.56 4.76 -1.20
N ASN A 144 -2.04 4.46 -2.41
CA ASN A 144 -2.85 3.26 -2.67
C ASN A 144 -2.02 1.97 -2.46
N ILE A 145 -0.77 1.93 -2.93
CA ILE A 145 0.12 0.79 -2.74
C ILE A 145 0.41 0.55 -1.26
N LYS A 146 0.79 1.62 -0.53
CA LYS A 146 1.03 1.59 0.90
C LYS A 146 -0.17 1.05 1.66
N ASP A 147 -1.38 1.54 1.36
CA ASP A 147 -2.60 1.10 2.03
C ASP A 147 -2.95 -0.36 1.68
N ALA A 148 -2.79 -0.78 0.42
CA ALA A 148 -3.01 -2.16 0.00
C ALA A 148 -2.08 -3.13 0.74
N VAL A 149 -0.77 -2.84 0.76
CA VAL A 149 0.23 -3.66 1.47
C VAL A 149 -0.07 -3.72 2.96
N ARG A 150 -0.39 -2.57 3.58
CA ARG A 150 -0.77 -2.51 4.99
C ARG A 150 -1.98 -3.40 5.27
N PHE A 151 -3.08 -3.25 4.53
CA PHE A 151 -4.31 -3.99 4.80
C PHE A 151 -4.14 -5.49 4.61
N ILE A 152 -3.38 -5.92 3.59
CA ILE A 152 -3.06 -7.34 3.41
C ILE A 152 -2.24 -7.86 4.57
N THR A 153 -1.23 -7.11 5.03
CA THR A 153 -0.29 -7.54 6.08
C THR A 153 -0.95 -7.60 7.47
N ILE A 154 -1.88 -6.69 7.79
CA ILE A 154 -2.56 -6.66 9.09
C ILE A 154 -3.86 -7.46 9.11
N SER A 155 -4.35 -7.92 7.95
CA SER A 155 -5.60 -8.64 7.89
C SER A 155 -5.47 -9.95 8.66
N ASN A 156 -6.32 -10.12 9.66
CA ASN A 156 -6.43 -11.35 10.46
C ASN A 156 -6.66 -12.60 9.58
N ALA A 157 -7.16 -12.43 8.34
CA ALA A 157 -7.31 -13.51 7.38
C ALA A 157 -5.97 -14.13 6.92
N PHE A 158 -4.85 -13.41 7.07
CA PHE A 158 -3.55 -13.81 6.55
C PHE A 158 -2.42 -13.75 7.59
N MET A 159 -2.68 -13.34 8.84
CA MET A 159 -1.72 -13.41 9.94
C MET A 159 -1.39 -14.85 10.39
N VAL A 160 -2.09 -15.87 9.89
CA VAL A 160 -1.68 -17.26 10.06
C VAL A 160 -0.57 -17.55 9.06
N GLN A 161 0.67 -17.25 9.45
CA GLN A 161 1.84 -17.85 8.81
C GLN A 161 1.69 -19.38 8.88
N LYS A 162 1.95 -20.05 7.75
CA LYS A 162 2.17 -21.50 7.74
C LYS A 162 3.37 -21.87 8.61
#